data_AF-A0A969E4Z3-F1
#
_entry.id   AF-A0A969E4Z3-F1
#
_cell.length_a   1.000
_cell.length_b   1.000
_cell.length_c   1.000
_cell.angle_alpha   90.00
_cell.angle_beta   90.00
_cell.angle_gamma   90.00
#
_symmetry.space_group_name_H-M   'P 1'
#
loop_
_entity.id
_entity.type
_entity.pdbx_description
1 polymer ?
#
loop_
_entity_poly.entity_id
_entity_poly.type
_entity_poly.pdbx_seq_one_letter_code
_entity_poly.pdbx_strand_id
1 'polypeptide(L)'
;MGIADPTSPAKNYKELIKIERRTKKWISDNNNLVTIVGHTHRPRFPEPGDIAFFNDGSCVHPRSITGIEIENGAISLIKWQIDTNDEGVLQIVKVLLEGPRNLIDYKTY
;
A
#
# COMPACT_ATOMS: atom_id res chain seq x y z
N MET A 1 -9.74 -31.99 12.21
CA MET A 1 -10.67 -30.88 12.46
C MET A 1 -9.87 -29.58 12.37
N GLY A 2 -9.93 -28.91 11.22
CA GLY A 2 -9.22 -27.66 11.00
C GLY A 2 -10.05 -26.51 11.53
N ILE A 3 -9.48 -25.74 12.45
CA ILE A 3 -10.01 -24.45 12.86
C ILE A 3 -10.19 -23.58 11.62
N ALA A 4 -11.44 -23.27 11.26
CA ALA A 4 -11.72 -22.31 10.22
C ALA A 4 -11.22 -20.95 10.72
N ASP A 5 -10.27 -20.36 9.99
CA ASP A 5 -9.84 -18.99 10.23
C ASP A 5 -11.08 -18.07 10.17
N PRO A 6 -11.44 -17.39 11.29
CA PRO A 6 -12.64 -16.55 11.33
C PRO A 6 -12.53 -15.31 10.43
N THR A 7 -11.35 -15.01 9.87
CA THR A 7 -11.11 -13.89 8.96
C THR A 7 -11.37 -14.25 7.49
N SER A 8 -12.50 -14.89 7.20
CA SER A 8 -12.87 -15.15 5.79
C SER A 8 -13.14 -13.82 5.05
N PRO A 9 -12.39 -13.50 3.96
CA PRO A 9 -12.42 -12.19 3.28
C PRO A 9 -13.81 -11.78 2.77
N ALA A 10 -14.67 -12.75 2.50
CA ALA A 10 -16.01 -12.53 1.96
C ALA A 10 -16.99 -11.89 2.98
N LYS A 11 -16.82 -12.13 4.29
CA LYS A 11 -17.67 -11.49 5.33
C LYS A 11 -17.17 -10.09 5.72
N ASN A 12 -15.87 -9.82 5.58
CA ASN A 12 -15.24 -8.57 6.02
C ASN A 12 -15.23 -7.44 4.97
N TYR A 13 -15.66 -7.71 3.74
CA TYR A 13 -15.65 -6.72 2.65
C TYR A 13 -16.44 -5.44 2.96
N LYS A 14 -17.60 -5.57 3.62
CA LYS A 14 -18.41 -4.42 4.05
C LYS A 14 -17.68 -3.56 5.09
N GLU A 15 -16.88 -4.18 5.94
CA GLU A 15 -16.13 -3.49 6.99
C GLU A 15 -14.91 -2.78 6.41
N LEU A 16 -14.19 -3.44 5.49
CA LEU A 16 -13.10 -2.84 4.71
C LEU A 16 -13.56 -1.58 3.95
N ILE A 17 -14.70 -1.65 3.25
CA ILE A 17 -15.28 -0.48 2.57
C ILE A 17 -15.60 0.63 3.57
N LYS A 18 -16.18 0.29 4.73
CA LYS A 18 -16.52 1.27 5.77
C LYS A 18 -15.28 1.94 6.35
N ILE A 19 -14.19 1.20 6.53
CA ILE A 19 -12.91 1.73 7.03
C ILE A 19 -12.30 2.64 5.96
N GLU A 20 -12.13 2.18 4.72
CA GLU A 20 -11.61 3.00 3.63
C GLU A 20 -12.41 4.29 3.45
N ARG A 21 -13.74 4.22 3.50
CA ARG A 21 -14.61 5.40 3.38
C ARG A 21 -14.42 6.38 4.54
N ARG A 22 -14.29 5.89 5.78
CA ARG A 22 -14.06 6.73 6.95
C ARG A 22 -12.69 7.41 6.89
N THR A 23 -11.66 6.66 6.52
CA THR A 23 -10.31 7.21 6.37
C THR A 23 -10.27 8.26 5.25
N LYS A 24 -10.84 7.97 4.08
CA LYS A 24 -10.93 8.95 2.98
C LYS A 24 -11.67 10.21 3.38
N LYS A 25 -12.80 10.07 4.09
CA LYS A 25 -13.53 11.23 4.62
C LYS A 25 -12.67 12.05 5.58
N TRP A 26 -11.97 11.39 6.52
CA TRP A 26 -11.08 12.08 7.44
C TRP A 26 -9.96 12.82 6.69
N ILE A 27 -9.35 12.22 5.66
CA ILE A 27 -8.33 12.87 4.84
C ILE A 27 -8.88 14.14 4.17
N SER A 28 -10.07 14.04 3.54
CA SER A 28 -10.72 15.19 2.92
C SER A 28 -11.07 16.30 3.93
N ASP A 29 -11.53 15.92 5.12
CA ASP A 29 -11.86 16.87 6.20
C ASP A 29 -10.59 17.49 6.84
N ASN A 30 -9.38 16.98 6.54
CA ASN A 30 -8.08 17.42 7.07
C ASN A 30 -7.13 17.89 5.95
N ASN A 31 -7.64 18.65 4.99
CA ASN A 31 -6.86 19.30 3.92
C ASN A 31 -6.01 18.32 3.08
N ASN A 32 -6.58 17.17 2.75
CA ASN A 32 -5.93 16.12 1.97
C ASN A 32 -4.58 15.66 2.54
N LEU A 33 -4.45 15.61 3.87
CA LEU A 33 -3.21 15.18 4.52
C LEU A 33 -2.82 13.78 4.05
N VAL A 34 -1.61 13.65 3.51
CA VAL A 34 -1.04 12.37 3.07
C VAL A 34 -1.12 11.37 4.21
N THR A 35 -1.84 10.28 3.96
CA THR A 35 -2.13 9.26 4.97
C THR A 35 -1.78 7.89 4.41
N ILE A 36 -0.90 7.19 5.12
CA ILE A 36 -0.46 5.82 4.80
C ILE A 36 -1.16 4.87 5.76
N VAL A 37 -1.84 3.86 5.23
CA VAL A 37 -2.53 2.82 6.00
C VAL A 37 -2.07 1.43 5.55
N GLY A 38 -2.48 0.41 6.31
CA GLY A 38 -2.33 -1.00 5.92
C GLY A 38 -3.58 -1.82 6.27
N HIS A 39 -3.39 -3.01 6.83
CA HIS A 39 -4.42 -3.92 7.37
C HIS A 39 -5.39 -4.55 6.35
N THR A 40 -5.75 -3.85 5.28
CA THR A 40 -6.73 -4.35 4.29
C THR A 40 -6.10 -5.28 3.25
N HIS A 41 -4.77 -5.37 3.19
CA HIS A 41 -3.99 -6.10 2.20
C HIS A 41 -4.25 -5.64 0.75
N ARG A 42 -4.79 -4.42 0.57
CA ARG A 42 -5.14 -3.86 -0.73
C ARG A 42 -4.26 -2.66 -1.01
N PRO A 43 -3.16 -2.83 -1.76
CA PRO A 43 -2.27 -1.72 -2.06
C PRO A 43 -3.03 -0.61 -2.79
N ARG A 44 -2.77 0.63 -2.41
CA ARG A 44 -3.37 1.82 -3.02
C ARG A 44 -2.31 2.89 -3.12
N PHE A 45 -2.20 3.45 -4.31
CA PHE A 45 -1.27 4.51 -4.62
C PHE A 45 -2.03 5.55 -5.45
N PRO A 46 -2.55 6.63 -4.82
CA PRO A 46 -3.39 7.62 -5.49
C PRO A 46 -2.57 8.53 -6.42
N GLU A 47 -3.21 9.08 -7.45
CA GLU A 47 -2.61 10.13 -8.27
C GLU A 47 -2.64 11.48 -7.53
N PRO A 48 -1.71 12.41 -7.78
CA PRO A 48 -1.86 13.80 -7.37
C PRO A 48 -3.19 14.38 -7.87
N GLY A 49 -3.93 15.06 -6.99
CA GLY A 49 -5.29 15.52 -7.24
C GLY A 49 -6.38 14.57 -6.70
N ASP A 50 -6.06 13.30 -6.45
CA ASP A 50 -6.95 12.40 -5.71
C ASP A 50 -6.82 12.60 -4.19
N ILE A 51 -7.71 11.92 -3.45
CA ILE A 51 -7.57 11.77 -2.00
C ILE A 51 -6.27 11.03 -1.70
N ALA A 52 -5.39 11.63 -0.90
CA ALA A 52 -4.04 11.13 -0.57
C ALA A 52 -4.06 9.92 0.41
N PHE A 53 -4.81 8.88 0.05
CA PHE A 53 -4.98 7.62 0.75
C PHE A 53 -4.04 6.56 0.16
N PHE A 54 -2.90 6.34 0.82
CA PHE A 54 -1.92 5.33 0.46
C PHE A 54 -2.17 4.05 1.27
N ASN A 55 -1.98 2.89 0.66
CA ASN A 55 -2.02 1.61 1.35
C ASN A 55 -0.83 0.75 0.93
N ASP A 56 -0.06 0.29 1.92
CA ASP A 56 1.17 -0.50 1.75
C ASP A 56 0.93 -1.96 1.33
N GLY A 57 -0.33 -2.39 1.31
CA GLY A 57 -0.74 -3.72 0.90
C GLY A 57 -0.66 -4.73 2.04
N SER A 58 -0.17 -5.94 1.74
CA SER A 58 -0.15 -7.05 2.71
C SER A 58 1.10 -7.04 3.59
N CYS A 59 2.12 -6.23 3.26
CA CYS A 59 3.45 -6.12 3.86
C CYS A 59 4.29 -7.41 3.89
N VAL A 60 3.66 -8.57 3.99
CA VAL A 60 4.28 -9.89 3.99
C VAL A 60 3.47 -10.81 3.08
N HIS A 61 4.16 -11.38 2.11
CA HIS A 61 3.70 -12.45 1.25
C HIS A 61 4.75 -13.57 1.25
N PRO A 62 4.38 -14.81 0.90
CA PRO A 62 5.38 -15.82 0.61
C PRO A 62 6.39 -15.28 -0.41
N ARG A 63 7.68 -15.21 -0.02
CA ARG A 63 8.82 -14.74 -0.84
C ARG A 63 8.80 -13.26 -1.23
N SER A 64 7.95 -12.42 -0.64
CA SER A 64 8.02 -10.97 -0.89
C SER A 64 7.43 -10.10 0.21
N ILE A 65 7.85 -8.84 0.23
CA ILE A 65 7.43 -7.80 1.15
C ILE A 65 7.04 -6.59 0.29
N THR A 66 5.83 -6.07 0.46
CA THR A 66 5.45 -4.75 -0.11
C THR A 66 5.64 -3.68 0.95
N GLY A 67 5.89 -2.45 0.53
CA GLY A 67 6.03 -1.34 1.46
C GLY A 67 6.03 0.02 0.76
N ILE A 68 5.82 1.06 1.55
CA ILE A 68 5.98 2.44 1.08
C ILE A 68 7.40 2.90 1.38
N GLU A 69 8.10 3.37 0.35
CA GLU A 69 9.42 3.99 0.44
C GLU A 69 9.27 5.50 0.31
N ILE A 70 9.87 6.25 1.25
CA ILE A 70 9.93 7.71 1.19
C ILE A 70 11.38 8.13 1.20
N GLU A 71 11.84 8.71 0.09
CA GLU A 71 13.20 9.23 -0.06
C GLU A 71 13.17 10.53 -0.85
N ASN A 72 14.05 11.49 -0.52
CA ASN A 72 14.22 12.73 -1.27
C ASN A 72 12.92 13.52 -1.52
N GLY A 73 11.96 13.45 -0.59
CA GLY A 73 10.67 14.11 -0.72
C GLY A 73 9.68 13.43 -1.66
N ALA A 74 10.01 12.24 -2.18
CA ALA A 74 9.15 11.42 -3.00
C ALA A 74 8.67 10.17 -2.27
N ILE A 75 7.50 9.68 -2.66
CA ILE A 75 6.87 8.45 -2.15
C ILE A 75 6.78 7.43 -3.29
N SER A 76 7.02 6.16 -2.97
CA SER A 76 6.94 5.01 -3.88
C SER A 76 6.29 3.83 -3.20
N LEU A 77 5.54 3.01 -3.94
CA LEU A 77 5.18 1.66 -3.51
C LEU A 77 6.24 0.71 -4.06
N ILE A 78 6.91 -0.01 -3.19
CA ILE A 78 7.98 -0.94 -3.54
C ILE A 78 7.61 -2.37 -3.14
N LYS A 79 8.30 -3.33 -3.76
CA LYS A 79 8.26 -4.75 -3.42
C LYS A 79 9.67 -5.32 -3.36
N TRP A 80 10.05 -5.85 -2.22
CA TRP A 80 11.21 -6.72 -2.09
C TRP A 80 10.77 -8.15 -2.39
N GLN A 81 11.47 -8.84 -3.29
CA GLN A 81 11.14 -10.23 -3.61
C GLN A 81 12.39 -11.05 -3.91
N ILE A 82 12.25 -12.37 -3.76
CA ILE A 82 13.24 -13.32 -4.24
C ILE A 82 13.11 -13.40 -5.76
N ASP A 83 14.23 -13.27 -6.46
CA ASP A 83 14.33 -13.41 -7.91
C ASP A 83 15.60 -14.20 -8.28
N THR A 84 15.66 -14.70 -9.51
CA THR A 84 16.81 -15.45 -10.01
C THR A 84 17.53 -14.63 -11.07
N ASN A 85 18.85 -14.45 -10.96
CA ASN A 85 19.62 -13.78 -12.00
C ASN A 85 19.84 -14.68 -13.22
N ASP A 86 20.45 -14.13 -14.29
CA ASP A 86 20.73 -14.87 -15.53
C ASP A 86 21.65 -16.09 -15.35
N GLU A 87 22.36 -16.18 -14.22
CA GLU A 87 23.25 -17.28 -13.85
C GLU A 87 22.54 -18.37 -13.01
N GLY A 88 21.26 -18.21 -12.71
CA GLY A 88 20.49 -19.16 -11.90
C GLY A 88 20.64 -18.98 -10.38
N VAL A 89 21.24 -17.88 -9.92
CA VAL A 89 21.47 -17.58 -8.51
C VAL A 89 20.29 -16.80 -7.93
N LEU A 90 19.77 -17.25 -6.78
CA LEU A 90 18.73 -16.56 -6.04
C LEU A 90 19.27 -15.29 -5.37
N GLN A 91 18.56 -14.19 -5.55
CA GLN A 91 18.86 -12.89 -4.95
C GLN A 91 17.59 -12.20 -4.45
N ILE A 92 17.77 -11.23 -3.57
CA ILE A 92 16.69 -10.34 -3.13
C ILE A 92 16.78 -9.06 -3.96
N VAL A 93 15.70 -8.72 -4.66
CA VAL A 93 15.63 -7.53 -5.51
C VAL A 93 14.55 -6.57 -5.02
N LYS A 94 14.80 -5.26 -5.13
CA LYS A 94 13.80 -4.20 -4.92
C LYS A 94 13.15 -3.87 -6.27
N VAL A 95 11.83 -4.00 -6.33
CA VAL A 95 11.02 -3.63 -7.50
C VAL A 95 10.15 -2.44 -7.15
N LEU A 96 10.16 -1.43 -8.01
CA LEU A 96 9.25 -0.30 -7.95
C LEU A 96 7.89 -0.74 -8.53
N LEU A 97 6.84 -0.73 -7.70
CA LEU A 97 5.48 -1.06 -8.14
C LEU A 97 4.76 0.19 -8.64
N GLU A 98 4.85 1.30 -7.91
CA GLU A 98 4.25 2.58 -8.25
C GLU A 98 5.11 3.74 -7.74
N GLY A 99 5.05 4.90 -8.41
CA GLY A 99 5.89 6.06 -8.11
C GLY A 99 7.25 6.02 -8.83
N PRO A 100 8.28 6.75 -8.36
CA PRO A 100 8.24 7.76 -7.30
C PRO A 100 7.39 8.98 -7.67
N ARG A 101 6.73 9.59 -6.69
CA ARG A 101 5.98 10.85 -6.85
C ARG A 101 6.33 11.83 -5.76
N ASN A 102 6.42 13.12 -6.08
CA ASN A 102 6.76 14.10 -5.06
C ASN A 102 5.59 14.24 -4.07
N LEU A 103 5.89 14.21 -2.78
CA LEU A 103 4.89 14.42 -1.73
C LEU A 103 4.24 15.80 -1.81
N ILE A 104 4.94 16.79 -2.37
CA ILE A 104 4.43 18.15 -2.55
C ILE A 104 3.23 18.20 -3.51
N ASP A 105 3.17 17.30 -4.48
CA ASP A 105 2.12 17.28 -5.51
C ASP A 105 0.75 16.88 -4.93
N TYR A 106 0.73 16.31 -3.73
CA TYR A 106 -0.50 15.92 -3.02
C TYR A 106 -1.09 17.05 -2.15
N LYS A 107 -0.38 18.16 -1.99
CA LYS A 107 -0.93 19.33 -1.27
C LYS A 107 -2.02 19.99 -2.12
N THR A 108 -3.24 20.00 -1.59
CA THR A 108 -4.35 20.80 -2.11
C THR A 108 -4.37 22.14 -1.38
N TYR A 109 -4.21 23.26 -2.11
CA TYR A 109 -4.34 24.63 -1.60
C TYR A 109 -5.79 25.10 -1.62
#